data_AF-A0A1U7YGC8-F1
#
_entry.id   AF-A0A1U7YGC8-F1
#
_cell.length_a   1.000
_cell.length_b   1.000
_cell.length_c   1.000
_cell.angle_alpha   90.00
_cell.angle_beta   90.00
_cell.angle_gamma   90.00
#
_symmetry.space_group_name_H-M   'P 1'
#
loop_
_entity.id
_entity.type
_entity.pdbx_description
1 polymer ?
#
loop_
_entity_poly.entity_id
_entity_poly.type
_entity_poly.pdbx_seq_one_letter_code
_entity_poly.pdbx_strand_id
1 'polypeptide(L)'
;MDDLVFEPPRNGPTLWEIGIPDRSAREFYIPDPDPKYINKLFVNHPDKFRQYGLWERYTDLYPNGDIVFTIGESDYKKDWFFAQVTRKKDEKTYTGTTWQIKFKLDSVNRNETYSLRLALASVAQAELQVRINDSSMNTPLFSSGLIGKDNAIARHGIHGLYWLFNVNLQGDMLVEGENTIYLTQANATSPFQGIMYDYIRLEAPPSHD
;
A
#
# COMPACT_ATOMS: atom_id res chain seq x y z
N MET A 1 -32.65 -15.57 -6.12
CA MET A 1 -31.63 -14.92 -5.28
C MET A 1 -30.97 -13.94 -6.22
N ASP A 2 -31.32 -12.67 -6.10
CA ASP A 2 -30.65 -11.64 -6.89
C ASP A 2 -29.29 -11.38 -6.25
N ASP A 3 -28.23 -11.45 -7.06
CA ASP A 3 -26.87 -11.13 -6.63
C ASP A 3 -26.79 -9.63 -6.34
N LEU A 4 -26.56 -9.28 -5.08
CA LEU A 4 -26.30 -7.91 -4.67
C LEU A 4 -24.87 -7.54 -5.10
N VAL A 5 -24.73 -6.92 -6.26
CA VAL A 5 -23.45 -6.38 -6.74
C VAL A 5 -23.23 -5.01 -6.08
N PHE A 6 -22.22 -4.91 -5.21
CA PHE A 6 -21.79 -3.63 -4.67
C PHE A 6 -20.82 -2.96 -5.65
N GLU A 7 -21.20 -1.81 -6.19
CA GLU A 7 -20.29 -0.96 -6.95
C GLU A 7 -19.69 0.11 -6.04
N PRO A 8 -18.36 0.17 -5.87
CA PRO A 8 -17.74 1.17 -5.03
C PRO A 8 -17.96 2.58 -5.62
N PRO A 9 -18.39 3.57 -4.81
CA PRO A 9 -18.61 4.94 -5.27
C PRO A 9 -17.38 5.49 -5.99
N ARG A 10 -17.60 6.12 -7.15
CA ARG A 10 -16.57 6.77 -7.97
C ARG A 10 -16.79 8.28 -7.98
N ASN A 11 -15.73 9.05 -7.79
CA ASN A 11 -15.77 10.51 -7.85
C ASN A 11 -15.56 11.01 -9.29
N GLY A 12 -14.89 10.22 -10.13
CA GLY A 12 -14.62 10.55 -11.52
C GLY A 12 -13.99 9.37 -12.27
N PRO A 13 -13.52 9.59 -13.51
CA PRO A 13 -12.84 8.56 -14.29
C PRO A 13 -11.62 8.01 -13.55
N THR A 14 -11.48 6.67 -13.51
CA THR A 14 -10.31 6.02 -12.92
C THR A 14 -9.11 6.18 -13.84
N LEU A 15 -8.03 6.78 -13.32
CA LEU A 15 -6.77 6.94 -14.04
C LEU A 15 -5.95 5.66 -13.95
N TRP A 16 -5.86 5.08 -12.75
CA TRP A 16 -5.24 3.79 -12.50
C TRP A 16 -5.67 3.24 -11.14
N GLU A 17 -5.46 1.94 -10.97
CA GLU A 17 -5.77 1.20 -9.75
C GLU A 17 -4.75 0.09 -9.48
N ILE A 18 -4.62 -0.31 -8.22
CA ILE A 18 -3.73 -1.37 -7.73
C ILE A 18 -4.52 -2.25 -6.76
N GLY A 19 -4.53 -3.57 -6.99
CA GLY A 19 -5.24 -4.55 -6.16
C GLY A 19 -6.68 -4.80 -6.57
N ILE A 20 -7.42 -5.53 -5.73
CA ILE A 20 -8.83 -5.87 -5.90
C ILE A 20 -9.58 -5.39 -4.67
N PRO A 21 -10.70 -4.64 -4.79
CA PRO A 21 -11.42 -4.11 -3.62
C PRO A 21 -12.25 -5.18 -2.89
N ASP A 22 -11.60 -6.18 -2.29
CA ASP A 22 -12.22 -7.33 -1.60
C ASP A 22 -11.96 -7.36 -0.07
N ARG A 23 -11.32 -6.31 0.45
CA ARG A 23 -10.87 -6.11 1.84
C ARG A 23 -9.77 -7.08 2.27
N SER A 24 -8.98 -7.58 1.33
CA SER A 24 -7.88 -8.52 1.56
C SER A 24 -6.59 -8.02 0.93
N ALA A 25 -5.46 -8.46 1.47
CA ALA A 25 -4.14 -8.26 0.87
C ALA A 25 -3.61 -9.54 0.20
N ARG A 26 -4.51 -10.44 -0.23
CA ARG A 26 -4.14 -11.84 -0.56
C ARG A 26 -3.56 -11.96 -1.96
N GLU A 27 -4.00 -11.10 -2.86
CA GLU A 27 -3.59 -11.01 -4.25
C GLU A 27 -2.20 -10.39 -4.43
N PHE A 28 -1.72 -9.63 -3.44
CA PHE A 28 -0.40 -9.03 -3.45
C PHE A 28 0.72 -10.07 -3.26
N TYR A 29 1.96 -9.64 -3.44
CA TYR A 29 3.12 -10.52 -3.37
C TYR A 29 3.39 -11.02 -1.95
N ILE A 30 3.15 -12.32 -1.76
CA ILE A 30 3.49 -13.07 -0.55
C ILE A 30 4.84 -13.80 -0.79
N PRO A 31 5.93 -13.40 -0.09
CA PRO A 31 7.26 -13.95 -0.35
C PRO A 31 7.39 -15.39 0.12
N ASP A 32 8.41 -16.09 -0.38
CA ASP A 32 8.82 -17.35 0.24
C ASP A 32 9.37 -17.12 1.66
N PRO A 33 9.06 -18.00 2.61
CA PRO A 33 9.59 -17.90 3.97
C PRO A 33 11.09 -18.15 4.02
N ASP A 34 11.70 -17.80 5.15
CA ASP A 34 13.06 -18.25 5.46
C ASP A 34 13.06 -19.80 5.51
N PRO A 35 13.89 -20.48 4.69
CA PRO A 35 13.99 -21.94 4.69
C PRO A 35 14.27 -22.55 6.06
N LYS A 36 14.91 -21.80 6.98
CA LYS A 36 15.19 -22.23 8.35
C LYS A 36 13.93 -22.42 9.20
N TYR A 37 12.87 -21.68 8.92
CA TYR A 37 11.64 -21.65 9.72
C TYR A 37 10.40 -22.13 8.94
N ILE A 38 10.62 -22.79 7.80
CA ILE A 38 9.55 -23.20 6.89
C ILE A 38 8.57 -24.16 7.57
N ASN A 39 7.29 -23.82 7.54
CA ASN A 39 6.23 -24.73 7.93
C ASN A 39 5.82 -25.57 6.71
N LYS A 40 6.08 -26.88 6.79
CA LYS A 40 5.78 -27.84 5.70
C LYS A 40 4.29 -27.91 5.34
N LEU A 41 3.39 -27.54 6.24
CA LEU A 41 1.94 -27.52 5.99
C LEU A 41 1.55 -26.50 4.90
N PHE A 42 2.31 -25.41 4.77
CA PHE A 42 1.98 -24.31 3.85
C PHE A 42 2.92 -24.25 2.63
N VAL A 43 3.66 -25.32 2.36
CA VAL A 43 4.45 -25.45 1.12
C VAL A 43 3.50 -25.76 -0.04
N ASN A 44 3.59 -25.00 -1.13
CA ASN A 44 2.68 -25.10 -2.28
C ASN A 44 1.18 -24.97 -1.92
N HIS A 45 0.89 -24.23 -0.85
CA HIS A 45 -0.47 -24.01 -0.35
C HIS A 45 -1.00 -22.64 -0.78
N PRO A 46 -2.31 -22.50 -1.12
CA PRO A 46 -2.89 -21.20 -1.49
C PRO A 46 -2.75 -20.16 -0.37
N ASP A 47 -2.85 -20.60 0.89
CA ASP A 47 -2.61 -19.74 2.07
C ASP A 47 -1.13 -19.64 2.46
N LYS A 48 -0.26 -19.36 1.49
CA LYS A 48 1.19 -19.16 1.73
C LYS A 48 1.47 -18.10 2.79
N PHE A 49 0.57 -17.11 2.93
CA PHE A 49 0.65 -16.05 3.94
C PHE A 49 0.65 -16.57 5.39
N ARG A 50 0.31 -17.85 5.63
CA ARG A 50 0.33 -18.51 6.95
C ARG A 50 1.73 -18.93 7.40
N GLN A 51 2.74 -18.80 6.55
CA GLN A 51 4.13 -19.05 6.93
C GLN A 51 4.59 -18.04 7.99
N TYR A 52 5.40 -18.51 8.95
CA TYR A 52 5.94 -17.65 9.99
C TYR A 52 7.04 -16.73 9.44
N GLY A 53 7.12 -15.50 9.96
CA GLY A 53 8.25 -14.59 9.70
C GLY A 53 8.24 -13.87 8.35
N LEU A 54 7.14 -13.93 7.59
CA LEU A 54 7.09 -13.30 6.26
C LEU A 54 7.32 -11.79 6.28
N TRP A 55 6.96 -11.08 7.35
CA TRP A 55 7.24 -9.64 7.47
C TRP A 55 8.74 -9.34 7.48
N GLU A 56 9.58 -10.19 8.09
CA GLU A 56 11.03 -9.97 8.14
C GLU A 56 11.68 -10.09 6.75
N ARG A 57 11.07 -10.88 5.85
CA ARG A 57 11.53 -11.09 4.48
C ARG A 57 11.58 -9.80 3.66
N TYR A 58 10.83 -8.77 4.07
CA TYR A 58 10.92 -7.46 3.42
C TYR A 58 12.35 -6.91 3.45
N THR A 59 13.06 -7.04 4.58
CA THR A 59 14.44 -6.55 4.70
C THR A 59 15.41 -7.36 3.81
N ASP A 60 15.19 -8.66 3.68
CA ASP A 60 16.00 -9.55 2.84
C ASP A 60 15.82 -9.26 1.35
N LEU A 61 14.58 -9.00 0.93
CA LEU A 61 14.22 -8.82 -0.48
C LEU A 61 14.49 -7.41 -0.98
N TYR A 62 14.45 -6.43 -0.09
CA TYR A 62 14.60 -5.02 -0.43
C TYR A 62 15.76 -4.38 0.38
N PRO A 63 17.01 -4.88 0.32
CA PRO A 63 18.07 -4.44 1.22
C PRO A 63 18.54 -3.00 0.97
N ASN A 64 18.44 -2.51 -0.28
CA ASN A 64 19.05 -1.26 -0.71
C ASN A 64 18.06 -0.11 -0.98
N GLY A 65 16.77 -0.35 -0.79
CA GLY A 65 15.72 0.63 -1.07
C GLY A 65 14.35 0.02 -0.89
N ASP A 66 13.31 0.85 -0.93
CA ASP A 66 11.91 0.39 -0.81
C ASP A 66 11.27 0.18 -2.19
N ILE A 67 10.05 -0.34 -2.20
CA ILE A 67 9.30 -0.63 -3.43
C ILE A 67 9.16 0.63 -4.29
N VAL A 68 9.42 0.46 -5.59
CA VAL A 68 9.07 1.41 -6.64
C VAL A 68 8.15 0.69 -7.61
N PHE A 69 6.87 1.05 -7.59
CA PHE A 69 5.82 0.47 -8.42
C PHE A 69 5.49 1.44 -9.55
N THR A 70 5.63 1.00 -10.80
CA THR A 70 5.36 1.83 -11.98
C THR A 70 4.05 1.39 -12.63
N ILE A 71 3.06 2.28 -12.69
CA ILE A 71 1.77 2.03 -13.33
C ILE A 71 1.97 1.68 -14.81
N GLY A 72 1.39 0.55 -15.24
CA GLY A 72 1.51 0.03 -16.60
C GLY A 72 2.72 -0.86 -16.84
N GLU A 73 3.67 -0.95 -15.90
CA GLU A 73 4.87 -1.79 -16.02
C GLU A 73 4.95 -2.86 -14.92
N SER A 74 4.68 -2.49 -13.67
CA SER A 74 4.74 -3.39 -12.50
C SER A 74 3.48 -4.26 -12.35
N ASP A 75 3.65 -5.46 -11.81
CA ASP A 75 2.59 -6.43 -11.52
C ASP A 75 2.35 -6.50 -10.01
N TYR A 76 1.19 -6.04 -9.51
CA TYR A 76 0.93 -6.01 -8.06
C TYR A 76 0.97 -7.40 -7.41
N LYS A 77 0.84 -8.49 -8.17
CA LYS A 77 0.95 -9.85 -7.64
C LYS A 77 2.39 -10.26 -7.34
N LYS A 78 3.37 -9.51 -7.83
CA LYS A 78 4.81 -9.82 -7.77
C LYS A 78 5.64 -8.68 -7.19
N ASP A 79 5.30 -7.45 -7.53
CA ASP A 79 6.10 -6.26 -7.26
C ASP A 79 5.54 -5.41 -6.11
N TRP A 80 4.37 -5.76 -5.60
CA TRP A 80 3.74 -5.10 -4.44
C TRP A 80 3.69 -6.06 -3.27
N PHE A 81 4.56 -5.87 -2.28
CA PHE A 81 4.62 -6.75 -1.11
C PHE A 81 3.32 -6.69 -0.31
N PHE A 82 2.87 -7.82 0.24
CA PHE A 82 1.55 -7.92 0.88
C PHE A 82 1.34 -7.01 2.11
N ALA A 83 2.42 -6.55 2.74
CA ALA A 83 2.36 -5.62 3.87
C ALA A 83 3.53 -4.62 3.85
N GLN A 84 3.23 -3.32 3.87
CA GLN A 84 4.23 -2.29 4.12
C GLN A 84 4.63 -2.31 5.59
N VAL A 85 5.79 -2.90 5.86
CA VAL A 85 6.32 -3.13 7.20
C VAL A 85 7.54 -2.25 7.46
N THR A 86 8.00 -2.24 8.71
CA THR A 86 9.27 -1.61 9.07
C THR A 86 10.44 -2.40 8.52
N ARG A 87 11.54 -1.71 8.19
CA ARG A 87 12.80 -2.32 7.79
C ARG A 87 13.69 -2.48 9.01
N LYS A 88 14.18 -3.70 9.23
CA LYS A 88 15.13 -4.01 10.31
C LYS A 88 16.50 -3.47 9.94
N LYS A 89 17.14 -2.70 10.83
CA LYS A 89 18.54 -2.26 10.67
C LYS A 89 19.48 -3.20 11.42
N ASP A 90 19.20 -3.40 12.70
CA ASP A 90 19.96 -4.26 13.60
C ASP A 90 19.00 -5.16 14.42
N GLU A 91 19.48 -5.93 15.41
CA GLU A 91 18.65 -6.89 16.15
C GLU A 91 17.36 -6.32 16.77
N LYS A 92 17.33 -5.02 17.11
CA LYS A 92 16.19 -4.37 17.79
C LYS A 92 15.83 -2.98 17.24
N THR A 93 16.43 -2.57 16.14
CA THR A 93 16.24 -1.22 15.57
C THR A 93 15.52 -1.34 14.23
N TYR A 94 14.51 -0.49 14.05
CA TYR A 94 13.66 -0.49 12.87
C TYR A 94 13.61 0.92 12.28
N THR A 95 13.34 0.98 10.97
CA THR A 95 13.11 2.24 10.27
C THR A 95 11.85 2.13 9.43
N GLY A 96 11.15 3.26 9.26
CA GLY A 96 9.97 3.33 8.41
C GLY A 96 10.34 3.05 6.96
N THR A 97 9.36 2.65 6.17
CA THR A 97 9.52 2.37 4.74
C THR A 97 8.70 3.34 3.91
N THR A 98 9.22 3.74 2.75
CA THR A 98 8.53 4.66 1.84
C THR A 98 8.42 4.03 0.45
N TRP A 99 7.22 3.61 0.09
CA TRP A 99 6.92 3.04 -1.22
C TRP A 99 6.62 4.15 -2.21
N GLN A 100 7.01 3.95 -3.47
CA GLN A 100 6.75 4.89 -4.56
C GLN A 100 5.77 4.28 -5.54
N ILE A 101 4.75 5.04 -5.93
CA ILE A 101 3.89 4.75 -7.07
C ILE A 101 4.21 5.78 -8.15
N LYS A 102 4.83 5.34 -9.23
CA LYS A 102 5.16 6.17 -10.40
C LYS A 102 4.09 6.01 -11.46
N PHE A 103 3.60 7.11 -12.01
CA PHE A 103 2.57 7.10 -13.04
C PHE A 103 2.72 8.29 -13.98
N LYS A 104 2.15 8.17 -15.18
CA LYS A 104 2.14 9.23 -16.18
C LYS A 104 0.74 9.80 -16.36
N LEU A 105 0.65 11.11 -16.53
CA LEU A 105 -0.57 11.82 -16.89
C LEU A 105 -0.35 12.57 -18.20
N ASP A 106 -1.19 12.32 -19.21
CA ASP A 106 -1.08 12.99 -20.51
C ASP A 106 -1.50 14.46 -20.45
N SER A 107 -2.46 14.78 -19.56
CA SER A 107 -2.95 16.15 -19.33
C SER A 107 -3.34 16.32 -17.87
N VAL A 108 -3.15 17.51 -17.32
CA VAL A 108 -3.53 17.83 -15.94
C VAL A 108 -4.41 19.08 -15.88
N ASN A 109 -5.64 18.95 -15.42
CA ASN A 109 -6.43 20.10 -15.00
C ASN A 109 -5.94 20.63 -13.65
N ARG A 110 -5.18 21.73 -13.68
CA ARG A 110 -4.55 22.32 -12.48
C ARG A 110 -5.52 22.98 -11.50
N ASN A 111 -6.75 23.27 -11.94
CA ASN A 111 -7.76 23.97 -11.12
C ASN A 111 -8.74 23.02 -10.44
N GLU A 112 -8.61 21.72 -10.68
CA GLU A 112 -9.54 20.70 -10.20
C GLU A 112 -8.88 19.76 -9.20
N THR A 113 -9.70 18.99 -8.49
CA THR A 113 -9.24 18.05 -7.46
C THR A 113 -9.32 16.60 -7.95
N TYR A 114 -8.19 15.90 -7.89
CA TYR A 114 -8.09 14.46 -8.10
C TYR A 114 -8.31 13.73 -6.78
N SER A 115 -8.87 12.53 -6.83
CA SER A 115 -9.15 11.73 -5.63
C SER A 115 -8.24 10.50 -5.57
N LEU A 116 -7.37 10.43 -4.56
CA LEU A 116 -6.60 9.23 -4.24
C LEU A 116 -7.30 8.45 -3.13
N ARG A 117 -7.80 7.27 -3.47
CA ARG A 117 -8.40 6.34 -2.51
C ARG A 117 -7.35 5.34 -2.02
N LEU A 118 -7.29 5.17 -0.70
CA LEU A 118 -6.41 4.24 0.00
C LEU A 118 -7.27 3.33 0.87
N ALA A 119 -7.51 2.11 0.41
CA ALA A 119 -8.16 1.05 1.18
C ALA A 119 -7.11 0.15 1.81
N LEU A 120 -7.22 -0.05 3.14
CA LEU A 120 -6.28 -0.82 3.92
C LEU A 120 -7.00 -2.04 4.51
N ALA A 121 -6.57 -3.24 4.12
CA ALA A 121 -7.10 -4.51 4.62
C ALA A 121 -6.84 -4.70 6.12
N SER A 122 -5.73 -4.17 6.64
CA SER A 122 -5.39 -4.19 8.07
C SER A 122 -4.29 -3.18 8.39
N VAL A 123 -4.26 -2.67 9.62
CA VAL A 123 -3.18 -1.80 10.10
C VAL A 123 -2.76 -2.18 11.53
N ALA A 124 -1.45 -2.38 11.71
CA ALA A 124 -0.83 -2.71 12.99
C ALA A 124 0.04 -1.54 13.46
N GLN A 125 -0.50 -0.68 14.33
CA GLN A 125 0.20 0.46 14.95
C GLN A 125 1.08 1.25 13.96
N ALA A 126 0.49 1.71 12.86
CA ALA A 126 1.21 2.42 11.81
C ALA A 126 0.64 3.81 11.58
N GLU A 127 1.45 4.68 11.00
CA GLU A 127 1.03 5.97 10.47
C GLU A 127 1.35 5.97 8.97
N LEU A 128 0.31 6.11 8.15
CA LEU A 128 0.43 6.27 6.70
C LEU A 128 0.53 7.77 6.41
N GLN A 129 1.64 8.17 5.78
CA GLN A 129 1.82 9.50 5.23
C GLN A 129 1.86 9.45 3.70
N VAL A 130 1.23 10.43 3.06
CA VAL A 130 1.22 10.57 1.60
C VAL A 130 1.93 11.85 1.22
N ARG A 131 2.87 11.76 0.27
CA ARG A 131 3.48 12.91 -0.41
C ARG A 131 3.36 12.73 -1.92
N ILE A 132 3.42 13.82 -2.66
CA ILE A 132 3.32 13.84 -4.12
C ILE A 132 4.51 14.64 -4.69
N ASN A 133 5.21 14.06 -5.66
CA ASN A 133 6.30 14.62 -6.46
C ASN A 133 7.57 15.10 -5.70
N ASP A 134 7.47 15.44 -4.42
CA ASP A 134 8.60 15.80 -3.56
C ASP A 134 8.50 15.03 -2.24
N SER A 135 9.37 14.02 -2.10
CA SER A 135 9.46 13.20 -0.87
C SER A 135 10.12 13.95 0.29
N SER A 136 10.84 15.05 0.03
CA SER A 136 11.60 15.79 1.04
C SER A 136 10.75 16.80 1.82
N MET A 137 9.51 17.04 1.39
CA MET A 137 8.59 17.92 2.11
C MET A 137 8.34 17.44 3.54
N ASN A 138 8.62 18.32 4.51
CA ASN A 138 8.45 18.02 5.93
C ASN A 138 7.00 17.65 6.26
N THR A 139 6.04 18.43 5.75
CA THR A 139 4.62 18.20 5.96
C THR A 139 4.08 17.27 4.87
N PRO A 140 3.55 16.07 5.20
CA PRO A 140 2.89 15.25 4.21
C PRO A 140 1.56 15.87 3.78
N LEU A 141 1.12 15.60 2.55
CA LEU A 141 -0.20 16.01 2.04
C LEU A 141 -1.32 15.41 2.92
N PHE A 142 -1.11 14.19 3.38
CA PHE A 142 -2.01 13.48 4.27
C PHE A 142 -1.22 12.67 5.30
N SER A 143 -1.72 12.62 6.54
CA SER A 143 -1.31 11.65 7.53
C SER A 143 -2.56 11.02 8.15
N SER A 144 -2.57 9.70 8.31
CA SER A 144 -3.60 9.01 9.06
C SER A 144 -3.52 9.27 10.57
N GLY A 145 -2.41 9.84 11.05
CA GLY A 145 -1.98 9.68 12.43
C GLY A 145 -1.69 8.21 12.77
N LEU A 146 -1.39 7.93 14.03
CA LEU A 146 -1.20 6.56 14.50
C LEU A 146 -2.55 5.82 14.57
N ILE A 147 -2.73 4.83 13.70
CA ILE A 147 -3.94 4.02 13.60
C ILE A 147 -3.63 2.52 13.78
N GLY A 148 -4.68 1.71 13.82
CA GLY A 148 -4.58 0.25 13.95
C GLY A 148 -4.68 -0.23 15.40
N LYS A 149 -3.91 -1.30 15.71
CA LYS A 149 -3.97 -2.24 16.87
C LYS A 149 -4.40 -3.66 16.45
N ASP A 150 -4.54 -3.87 15.15
CA ASP A 150 -4.68 -5.21 14.58
C ASP A 150 -3.37 -6.00 14.72
N ASN A 151 -3.47 -7.33 14.71
CA ASN A 151 -2.33 -8.25 14.83
C ASN A 151 -2.18 -9.17 13.61
N ALA A 152 -2.86 -8.88 12.49
CA ALA A 152 -2.84 -9.72 11.29
C ALA A 152 -1.41 -10.01 10.81
N ILE A 153 -0.52 -9.01 10.78
CA ILE A 153 0.89 -9.20 10.41
C ILE A 153 1.56 -10.23 11.34
N ALA A 154 1.48 -10.02 12.65
CA ALA A 154 2.08 -10.90 13.66
C ALA A 154 1.42 -12.29 13.77
N ARG A 155 0.20 -12.43 13.23
CA ARG A 155 -0.62 -13.66 13.28
C ARG A 155 -0.73 -14.36 11.92
N HIS A 156 0.05 -13.93 10.92
CA HIS A 156 0.04 -14.51 9.57
C HIS A 156 -1.36 -14.46 8.94
N GLY A 157 -2.00 -13.30 9.03
CA GLY A 157 -3.24 -12.95 8.36
C GLY A 157 -3.00 -12.15 7.09
N ILE A 158 -4.07 -11.82 6.38
CA ILE A 158 -4.07 -10.98 5.16
C ILE A 158 -5.15 -9.88 5.21
N HIS A 159 -5.90 -9.79 6.30
CA HIS A 159 -6.90 -8.77 6.55
C HIS A 159 -7.19 -8.68 8.06
N GLY A 160 -7.86 -7.62 8.47
CA GLY A 160 -8.19 -7.30 9.85
C GLY A 160 -9.22 -6.18 9.91
N LEU A 161 -9.04 -5.22 10.81
CA LEU A 161 -9.86 -4.00 10.80
C LEU A 161 -9.55 -3.16 9.55
N TYR A 162 -10.59 -2.95 8.73
CA TYR A 162 -10.53 -2.19 7.50
C TYR A 162 -10.48 -0.68 7.71
N TRP A 163 -9.69 0.02 6.89
CA TRP A 163 -9.61 1.48 6.86
C TRP A 163 -9.76 1.99 5.44
N LEU A 164 -10.46 3.11 5.28
CA LEU A 164 -10.64 3.77 3.99
C LEU A 164 -10.34 5.25 4.12
N PHE A 165 -9.39 5.74 3.32
CA PHE A 165 -9.07 7.15 3.21
C PHE A 165 -9.29 7.63 1.79
N ASN A 166 -9.79 8.86 1.66
CA ASN A 166 -9.82 9.59 0.39
C ASN A 166 -8.97 10.85 0.59
N VAL A 167 -7.87 10.94 -0.17
CA VAL A 167 -6.93 12.06 -0.15
C VAL A 167 -7.20 12.91 -1.38
N ASN A 168 -7.46 14.20 -1.16
CA ASN A 168 -7.67 15.16 -2.24
C ASN A 168 -6.31 15.66 -2.74
N LEU A 169 -6.03 15.48 -4.02
CA LEU A 169 -4.84 15.97 -4.69
C LEU A 169 -5.26 17.17 -5.54
N GLN A 170 -4.80 18.36 -5.19
CA GLN A 170 -5.00 19.53 -6.05
C GLN A 170 -4.21 19.34 -7.35
N GLY A 171 -4.82 19.69 -8.49
CA GLY A 171 -4.21 19.51 -9.80
C GLY A 171 -2.91 20.28 -9.97
N ASP A 172 -2.68 21.36 -9.23
CA ASP A 172 -1.43 22.12 -9.23
C ASP A 172 -0.24 21.40 -8.59
N MET A 173 -0.49 20.32 -7.84
CA MET A 173 0.53 19.42 -7.29
C MET A 173 1.01 18.37 -8.30
N LEU A 174 0.25 18.20 -9.39
CA LEU A 174 0.52 17.23 -10.45
C LEU A 174 1.15 17.93 -11.67
N VAL A 175 1.89 17.17 -12.46
CA VAL A 175 2.50 17.63 -13.71
C VAL A 175 2.08 16.75 -14.87
N GLU A 176 2.08 17.30 -16.08
CA GLU A 176 1.99 16.49 -17.30
C GLU A 176 3.28 15.68 -17.44
N GLY A 177 3.16 14.39 -17.76
CA GLY A 177 4.26 13.44 -17.72
C GLY A 177 4.34 12.70 -16.38
N GLU A 178 5.57 12.49 -15.89
CA GLU A 178 5.84 11.61 -14.75
C GLU A 178 5.52 12.26 -13.41
N ASN A 179 4.73 11.54 -12.61
CA ASN A 179 4.39 11.88 -11.23
C ASN A 179 4.77 10.72 -10.31
N THR A 180 5.01 11.02 -9.03
CA THR A 180 5.28 10.00 -8.00
C THR A 180 4.48 10.27 -6.74
N ILE A 181 3.67 9.31 -6.31
CA ILE A 181 3.11 9.27 -4.96
C ILE A 181 4.06 8.50 -4.06
N TYR A 182 4.36 9.07 -2.89
CA TYR A 182 5.13 8.41 -1.84
C TYR A 182 4.19 8.01 -0.71
N LEU A 183 4.18 6.72 -0.37
CA LEU A 183 3.46 6.16 0.76
C LEU A 183 4.46 5.80 1.85
N THR A 184 4.52 6.58 2.93
CA THR A 184 5.44 6.34 4.04
C THR A 184 4.69 5.71 5.21
N GLN A 185 5.17 4.55 5.66
CA GLN A 185 4.87 4.02 6.98
C GLN A 185 5.88 4.64 7.96
N ALA A 186 5.43 5.57 8.81
CA ALA A 186 6.35 6.42 9.59
C ALA A 186 6.74 5.86 10.97
N ASN A 187 5.91 5.00 11.55
CA ASN A 187 6.13 4.49 12.92
C ASN A 187 6.96 3.21 12.93
N ALA A 188 8.18 3.24 13.49
CA ALA A 188 9.13 2.13 13.39
C ALA A 188 9.79 1.75 14.72
N THR A 189 8.97 1.38 15.69
CA THR A 189 9.42 0.89 17.01
C THR A 189 9.31 -0.63 17.18
N SER A 190 8.69 -1.35 16.24
CA SER A 190 8.45 -2.79 16.31
C SER A 190 8.47 -3.47 14.93
N PRO A 191 8.84 -4.76 14.82
CA PRO A 191 8.83 -5.50 13.55
C PRO A 191 7.42 -5.74 13.00
N PHE A 192 6.39 -5.68 13.85
CA PHE A 192 5.02 -5.97 13.47
C PHE A 192 4.24 -4.73 13.02
N GLN A 193 4.88 -3.56 13.07
CA GLN A 193 4.24 -2.34 12.62
C GLN A 193 4.16 -2.32 11.11
N GLY A 194 2.97 -2.05 10.59
CA GLY A 194 2.77 -2.03 9.15
C GLY A 194 1.33 -1.90 8.70
N ILE A 195 1.19 -1.84 7.39
CA ILE A 195 -0.05 -1.60 6.67
C ILE A 195 -0.22 -2.70 5.64
N MET A 196 -1.36 -3.38 5.64
CA MET A 196 -1.79 -4.23 4.54
C MET A 196 -2.74 -3.41 3.66
N TYR A 197 -2.39 -3.25 2.39
CA TYR A 197 -3.27 -2.61 1.42
C TYR A 197 -4.32 -3.62 0.94
N ASP A 198 -5.50 -3.10 0.60
CA ASP A 198 -6.56 -3.82 -0.12
C ASP A 198 -6.58 -3.30 -1.55
N TYR A 199 -6.79 -2.00 -1.70
CA TYR A 199 -6.98 -1.39 -3.00
C TYR A 199 -6.55 0.08 -2.98
N ILE A 200 -5.84 0.50 -4.02
CA ILE A 200 -5.41 1.89 -4.21
C ILE A 200 -5.91 2.35 -5.57
N ARG A 201 -6.50 3.54 -5.62
CA ARG A 201 -7.05 4.09 -6.87
C ARG A 201 -6.83 5.59 -6.94
N LEU A 202 -6.41 6.07 -8.10
CA LEU A 202 -6.44 7.49 -8.44
C LEU A 202 -7.56 7.78 -9.44
N GLU A 203 -8.38 8.77 -9.14
CA GLU A 203 -9.48 9.24 -9.98
C GLU A 203 -9.22 10.68 -10.43
N ALA A 204 -9.53 10.94 -11.70
CA ALA A 204 -9.59 12.28 -12.26
C ALA A 204 -10.77 13.06 -11.65
N PRO A 205 -10.77 14.40 -11.79
CA PRO A 205 -11.94 15.21 -11.48
C PRO A 205 -13.19 14.70 -12.20
N PRO A 206 -14.40 14.90 -11.63
CA PRO A 206 -15.64 14.59 -12.31
C PRO A 206 -15.69 15.29 -13.68
N SER A 207 -16.13 14.59 -14.72
CA SER A 207 -16.47 15.26 -15.99
C SER A 207 -17.69 16.13 -15.74
N HIS A 208 -17.54 17.44 -15.90
CA HIS A 208 -18.67 18.34 -16.05
C HIS A 208 -19.22 18.17 -17.46
N ASP A 209 -20.23 17.32 -17.61
CA ASP A 209 -21.12 17.36 -18.78
C ASP A 209 -22.09 18.55 -18.67
#